data_AF-A0A6N6KD78-F1
#
_entry.id   AF-A0A6N6KD78-F1
#
_cell.length_a   1.000
_cell.length_b   1.000
_cell.length_c   1.000
_cell.angle_alpha   90.00
_cell.angle_beta   90.00
_cell.angle_gamma   90.00
#
_symmetry.space_group_name_H-M   'P 1'
#
loop_
_entity.id
_entity.type
_entity.pdbx_description
1 polymer ?
#
loop_
_entity_poly.entity_id
_entity_poly.type
_entity_poly.pdbx_seq_one_letter_code
_entity_poly.pdbx_strand_id
1 'polypeptide(L)'
;MTTIACMNPEEYCVGMDYENYAQMQVVTNPPIPLPSNATLTYIWTAQHQSGTTWTWHSNLNYKAIPIPWEGEYEVRVKILYVQKYQNYPFAAFWSNRVILLGKHCPSTALDERPGR
;
A
#
# COMPACT_ATOMS: atom_id res chain seq x y z
N MET A 1 -13.73 8.71 -8.95
CA MET A 1 -13.29 7.92 -7.77
C MET A 1 -11.77 7.85 -7.83
N THR A 2 -11.07 8.00 -6.71
CA THR A 2 -9.61 7.87 -6.71
C THR A 2 -9.20 6.40 -6.83
N THR A 3 -8.24 6.12 -7.70
CA THR A 3 -7.71 4.79 -7.94
C THR A 3 -6.29 4.67 -7.45
N ILE A 4 -5.99 3.57 -6.77
CA ILE A 4 -4.64 3.07 -6.51
C ILE A 4 -4.38 1.83 -7.35
N ALA A 5 -3.11 1.60 -7.67
CA ALA A 5 -2.62 0.40 -8.33
C ALA A 5 -1.34 -0.10 -7.66
N CYS A 6 -1.06 -1.38 -7.83
CA CYS A 6 0.25 -1.95 -7.57
C CYS A 6 1.14 -1.74 -8.80
N MET A 7 2.35 -1.21 -8.60
CA MET A 7 3.29 -0.86 -9.66
C MET A 7 4.25 -2.00 -9.99
N ASN A 8 4.25 -3.05 -9.18
CA ASN A 8 4.98 -4.31 -9.33
C ASN A 8 3.97 -5.48 -9.26
N PRO A 9 4.39 -6.76 -9.36
CA PRO A 9 3.47 -7.91 -9.43
C PRO A 9 2.45 -7.93 -8.28
N GLU A 10 1.25 -8.45 -8.48
CA GLU A 10 0.24 -8.53 -7.40
C GLU A 10 0.40 -9.78 -6.50
N GLU A 11 1.32 -10.68 -6.86
CA GLU A 11 1.70 -11.86 -6.10
C GLU A 11 3.13 -11.72 -5.57
N TYR A 12 3.33 -12.02 -4.29
CA TYR A 12 4.59 -11.81 -3.59
C TYR A 12 5.03 -13.09 -2.91
N CYS A 13 6.34 -13.36 -2.98
CA CYS A 13 6.96 -14.20 -1.97
C CYS A 13 6.87 -13.50 -0.62
N VAL A 14 6.47 -14.21 0.42
CA VAL A 14 6.39 -13.65 1.76
C VAL A 14 7.79 -13.45 2.34
N GLY A 15 7.98 -12.34 3.07
CA GLY A 15 9.26 -12.05 3.72
C GLY A 15 9.37 -10.61 4.21
N MET A 16 10.54 -10.28 4.76
CA MET A 16 10.83 -8.98 5.34
C MET A 16 11.85 -8.17 4.52
N ASP A 17 12.31 -8.72 3.39
CA ASP A 17 13.26 -8.06 2.50
C ASP A 17 12.53 -7.15 1.50
N TYR A 18 13.25 -6.20 0.90
CA TYR A 18 12.67 -5.21 -0.01
C TYR A 18 11.94 -5.80 -1.22
N GLU A 19 12.28 -7.04 -1.61
CA GLU A 19 11.63 -7.77 -2.70
C GLU A 19 10.21 -8.23 -2.35
N ASN A 20 9.89 -8.31 -1.06
CA ASN A 20 8.57 -8.72 -0.54
C ASN A 20 7.63 -7.52 -0.34
N TYR A 21 7.95 -6.36 -0.91
CA TYR A 21 7.18 -5.13 -0.73
C TYR A 21 6.36 -4.81 -1.97
N ALA A 22 5.07 -4.58 -1.77
CA ALA A 22 4.18 -4.08 -2.79
C ALA A 22 4.31 -2.57 -2.95
N GLN A 23 4.63 -2.12 -4.17
CA GLN A 23 4.79 -0.72 -4.51
C GLN A 23 3.43 -0.17 -4.93
N MET A 24 2.75 0.48 -4.00
CA MET A 24 1.43 1.03 -4.22
C MET A 24 1.52 2.50 -4.60
N GLN A 25 0.67 2.92 -5.55
CA GLN A 25 0.61 4.32 -5.98
C GLN A 25 -0.83 4.75 -6.27
N VAL A 26 -1.14 5.99 -5.96
CA VAL A 26 -2.35 6.68 -6.43
C VAL A 26 -2.15 7.06 -7.90
N VAL A 27 -2.93 6.46 -8.78
CA VAL A 27 -2.76 6.57 -10.25
C VAL A 27 -3.76 7.52 -10.92
N THR A 28 -4.74 8.02 -10.17
CA THR A 28 -5.67 9.03 -10.66
C THR A 28 -5.66 10.25 -9.76
N ASN A 29 -5.96 11.41 -10.33
CA ASN A 29 -6.20 12.60 -9.53
C ASN A 29 -7.39 12.41 -8.56
N PRO A 30 -7.30 12.97 -7.35
CA PRO A 30 -8.43 13.04 -6.44
C PRO A 30 -9.67 13.72 -7.04
N PRO A 31 -10.89 13.41 -6.58
CA PRO A 31 -12.14 13.89 -7.19
C PRO A 31 -12.36 15.40 -7.04
N ILE A 32 -11.69 16.05 -6.09
CA ILE A 32 -11.73 17.50 -5.91
C ILE A 32 -10.37 18.09 -6.28
N PRO A 33 -10.30 19.13 -7.13
CA PRO A 33 -9.05 19.85 -7.38
C PRO A 33 -8.45 20.34 -6.06
N LEU A 34 -7.14 20.16 -5.86
CA LEU A 34 -6.48 20.58 -4.63
C LEU A 34 -6.47 22.13 -4.54
N PRO A 35 -7.13 22.75 -3.54
CA PRO A 35 -7.05 24.18 -3.35
C PRO A 35 -5.62 24.64 -3.03
N SER A 36 -5.24 25.85 -3.44
CA SER A 36 -3.90 26.41 -3.19
C SER A 36 -3.54 26.53 -1.70
N ASN A 37 -4.55 26.62 -0.84
CA ASN A 37 -4.42 26.69 0.61
C ASN A 37 -4.57 25.31 1.30
N ALA A 38 -4.44 24.20 0.58
CA ALA A 38 -4.56 22.86 1.13
C ALA A 38 -3.36 21.97 0.80
N THR A 39 -3.24 20.86 1.53
CA THR A 39 -2.34 19.75 1.25
C THR A 39 -3.12 18.44 1.25
N LEU A 40 -2.55 17.42 0.61
CA LEU A 40 -3.07 16.06 0.68
C LEU A 40 -2.26 15.25 1.69
N THR A 41 -2.97 14.52 2.55
CA THR A 41 -2.40 13.49 3.41
C THR A 41 -3.03 12.15 3.05
N TYR A 42 -2.21 11.13 2.96
CA TYR A 42 -2.55 9.78 2.57
C TYR A 42 -2.44 8.87 3.79
N ILE A 43 -3.54 8.22 4.14
CA ILE A 43 -3.58 7.17 5.16
C ILE A 43 -3.68 5.84 4.41
N TRP A 44 -2.54 5.19 4.26
CA TRP A 44 -2.44 3.86 3.65
C TRP A 44 -2.84 2.81 4.67
N THR A 45 -3.67 1.87 4.27
CA THR A 45 -4.10 0.75 5.10
C THR A 45 -3.88 -0.55 4.34
N ALA A 46 -3.31 -1.54 5.01
CA ALA A 46 -3.25 -2.92 4.54
C ALA A 46 -3.89 -3.81 5.61
N GLN A 47 -4.90 -4.58 5.22
CA GLN A 47 -5.57 -5.54 6.09
C GLN A 47 -5.28 -6.95 5.59
N HIS A 48 -4.62 -7.75 6.42
CA HIS A 48 -4.44 -9.16 6.15
C HIS A 48 -5.73 -9.93 6.45
N GLN A 49 -5.97 -11.02 5.72
CA GLN A 49 -7.13 -11.91 5.91
C GLN A 49 -7.29 -12.46 7.35
N SER A 50 -6.21 -12.55 8.14
CA SER A 50 -6.28 -12.92 9.56
C SER A 50 -6.89 -11.85 10.46
N GLY A 51 -7.17 -10.66 9.94
CA GLY A 51 -7.72 -9.51 10.66
C GLY A 51 -6.68 -8.48 11.10
N THR A 52 -5.38 -8.77 10.97
CA THR A 52 -4.33 -7.80 11.31
C THR A 52 -4.36 -6.64 10.32
N THR A 53 -4.37 -5.41 10.84
CA THR A 53 -4.43 -4.19 10.03
C THR A 53 -3.25 -3.29 10.34
N TRP A 54 -2.54 -2.85 9.31
CA TRP A 54 -1.49 -1.84 9.41
C TRP A 54 -1.94 -0.55 8.77
N THR A 55 -1.54 0.57 9.37
CA THR A 55 -1.88 1.91 8.89
C THR A 55 -0.65 2.80 8.89
N TRP A 56 -0.47 3.57 7.82
CA TRP A 56 0.64 4.52 7.68
C TRP A 56 0.14 5.87 7.19
N HIS A 57 0.59 6.93 7.87
CA HIS A 57 0.33 8.31 7.49
C HIS A 57 1.51 8.82 6.66
N SER A 58 1.22 9.43 5.51
CA SER A 58 2.22 9.97 4.60
C SER A 58 1.66 11.15 3.82
N ASN A 59 2.52 12.06 3.38
CA ASN A 59 2.15 13.08 2.38
C ASN A 59 2.55 12.66 0.96
N LEU A 60 3.01 11.41 0.81
CA LEU A 60 3.38 10.82 -0.48
C LEU A 60 2.20 10.04 -1.04
N ASN A 61 1.99 10.20 -2.35
CA ASN A 61 0.97 9.49 -3.12
C ASN A 61 1.38 8.04 -3.47
N TYR A 62 2.45 7.53 -2.88
CA TYR A 62 2.92 6.16 -3.02
C TYR A 62 3.35 5.58 -1.66
N LYS A 63 3.41 4.24 -1.58
CA LYS A 63 3.82 3.51 -0.38
C LYS A 63 4.34 2.12 -0.75
N ALA A 64 5.45 1.72 -0.14
CA ALA A 64 5.88 0.33 -0.13
C ALA A 64 5.19 -0.40 1.06
N ILE A 65 4.42 -1.43 0.78
CA ILE A 65 3.67 -2.21 1.76
C ILE A 65 4.34 -3.57 1.94
N PRO A 66 4.83 -3.91 3.15
CA PRO A 66 5.45 -5.22 3.38
C PRO A 66 4.41 -6.34 3.30
N ILE A 67 4.81 -7.47 2.69
CA ILE A 67 4.02 -8.71 2.62
C ILE A 67 4.76 -9.82 3.42
N PRO A 68 4.69 -9.78 4.77
CA PRO A 68 5.48 -10.67 5.63
C PRO A 68 4.90 -12.07 5.84
N TRP A 69 3.60 -12.27 5.62
CA TRP A 69 2.90 -13.54 5.86
C TRP A 69 2.05 -13.96 4.68
N GLU A 70 1.77 -15.26 4.60
CA GLU A 70 0.95 -15.85 3.54
C GLU A 70 -0.52 -15.48 3.71
N GLY A 71 -1.15 -15.15 2.60
CA GLY A 71 -2.57 -14.80 2.56
C GLY A 71 -2.86 -13.55 1.75
N GLU A 72 -4.14 -13.21 1.73
CA GLU A 72 -4.63 -12.02 1.05
C GLU A 72 -4.45 -10.76 1.91
N TYR A 73 -4.06 -9.68 1.24
CA TYR A 73 -3.97 -8.34 1.80
C TYR A 73 -4.89 -7.41 1.02
N GLU A 74 -5.91 -6.86 1.69
CA GLU A 74 -6.71 -5.77 1.15
C GLU A 74 -5.99 -4.44 1.43
N VAL A 75 -5.55 -3.77 0.37
CA VAL A 75 -4.92 -2.46 0.44
C VAL A 75 -5.87 -1.37 0.00
N ARG A 76 -5.91 -0.28 0.76
CA ARG A 76 -6.65 0.94 0.46
C ARG A 76 -5.87 2.17 0.90
N VAL A 77 -6.24 3.33 0.36
CA VAL A 77 -5.79 4.62 0.88
C VAL A 77 -6.98 5.53 1.13
N LYS A 78 -6.95 6.22 2.28
CA LYS A 78 -7.82 7.36 2.56
C LYS A 78 -7.05 8.64 2.30
N ILE A 79 -7.54 9.44 1.38
CA ILE A 79 -6.95 10.73 0.99
C ILE A 79 -7.68 11.81 1.74
N LEU A 80 -6.95 12.60 2.51
CA LEU A 80 -7.43 13.69 3.33
C LEU A 80 -7.00 15.03 2.72
N TYR A 81 -7.94 15.96 2.60
CA TYR A 81 -7.65 17.35 2.26
C TYR A 81 -7.56 18.14 3.54
N VAL A 82 -6.38 18.67 3.82
CA VAL A 82 -6.09 19.40 5.04
C VAL A 82 -5.75 20.84 4.66
N GLN A 83 -6.48 21.81 5.22
CA GLN A 83 -6.20 23.22 4.98
C GLN A 83 -4.89 23.61 5.67
N LYS A 84 -4.06 24.43 5.02
CA LYS A 84 -2.84 24.97 5.60
C LYS A 84 -3.18 25.66 6.92
N TYR A 85 -2.41 25.38 7.96
CA TYR A 85 -2.60 25.86 9.34
C TYR A 85 -3.82 25.29 10.09
N GLN A 86 -4.52 24.31 9.53
CA GLN A 86 -5.51 23.52 10.25
C GLN A 86 -5.01 22.07 10.40
N ASN A 87 -5.36 21.44 11.52
CA ASN A 87 -5.04 20.04 11.77
C ASN A 87 -6.17 19.08 11.39
N TYR A 88 -7.31 19.61 10.94
CA TYR A 88 -8.50 18.82 10.63
C TYR A 88 -8.74 18.76 9.12
N PRO A 89 -9.04 17.56 8.58
CA PRO A 89 -9.38 17.44 7.18
C PRO A 89 -10.79 18.01 6.92
N PHE A 90 -10.94 18.80 5.87
CA PHE A 90 -12.25 19.31 5.44
C PHE A 90 -12.93 18.40 4.41
N ALA A 91 -12.18 17.48 3.79
CA ALA A 91 -12.72 16.46 2.91
C ALA A 91 -11.88 15.17 2.98
N ALA A 92 -12.50 14.03 2.75
CA ALA A 92 -11.84 12.73 2.74
C ALA A 92 -12.47 11.78 1.73
N PHE A 93 -11.63 11.02 1.02
CA PHE A 93 -12.07 10.05 0.03
C PHE A 93 -11.29 8.76 0.17
N TRP A 94 -12.00 7.64 0.01
CA TRP A 94 -11.37 6.34 -0.09
C TRP A 94 -11.06 6.02 -1.55
N SER A 95 -9.94 5.31 -1.76
CA SER A 95 -9.66 4.66 -3.02
C SER A 95 -10.50 3.39 -3.24
N ASN A 96 -10.33 2.78 -4.42
CA ASN A 96 -10.62 1.36 -4.64
C ASN A 96 -9.80 0.47 -3.69
N ARG A 97 -10.16 -0.81 -3.69
CA ARG A 97 -9.41 -1.88 -3.04
C ARG A 97 -8.45 -2.50 -4.05
N VAL A 98 -7.26 -2.82 -3.61
CA VAL A 98 -6.31 -3.69 -4.33
C VAL A 98 -6.07 -4.90 -3.45
N ILE A 99 -6.18 -6.08 -4.03
CA ILE A 99 -5.90 -7.34 -3.34
C ILE A 99 -4.50 -7.78 -3.74
N LEU A 100 -3.66 -8.04 -2.75
CA LEU A 100 -2.32 -8.60 -2.95
C LEU A 100 -2.28 -9.99 -2.34
N LEU A 101 -1.51 -10.89 -2.93
CA LEU A 101 -1.40 -12.27 -2.46
C LEU A 101 0.03 -12.58 -2.01
N GLY A 102 0.21 -12.82 -0.72
CA GLY A 102 1.44 -13.38 -0.17
C GLY A 102 1.45 -14.90 -0.31
N LYS A 103 2.47 -15.45 -0.96
CA LYS A 103 2.68 -16.89 -1.17
C LYS A 103 3.97 -17.36 -0.52
N HIS A 104 3.97 -18.62 -0.11
CA HIS A 104 5.23 -19.33 0.12
C HIS A 104 5.98 -19.46 -1.20
N CYS A 105 7.22 -19.01 -1.25
CA CYS A 105 8.09 -19.27 -2.39
C CYS A 105 9.17 -20.27 -1.99
N PRO A 106 9.46 -21.27 -2.84
CA PRO A 106 10.63 -22.11 -2.62
C PRO A 106 11.87 -21.21 -2.60
N SER A 107 12.64 -21.29 -1.52
CA SER A 107 13.89 -20.52 -1.41
C SER A 107 14.81 -20.91 -2.56
N THR A 108 15.14 -19.98 -3.45
CA THR A 108 16.20 -20.16 -4.47
C THR A 108 17.60 -20.30 -3.84
N ALA A 109 17.72 -20.32 -2.51
CA ALA A 109 18.98 -20.29 -1.79
C ALA A 109 19.53 -21.65 -1.30
N LEU A 110 18.89 -22.79 -1.59
CA LEU A 110 19.37 -24.10 -1.08
C LEU A 110 19.54 -25.23 -2.10
N ASP A 111 19.17 -25.07 -3.38
CA ASP A 111 19.24 -26.16 -4.36
C ASP A 111 20.51 -26.18 -5.25
N GLU A 112 21.47 -25.27 -5.01
CA GLU A 112 22.78 -25.27 -5.70
C GLU A 112 23.95 -25.69 -4.80
N ARG A 113 23.74 -26.61 -3.85
CA ARG A 113 24.89 -27.33 -3.27
C ARG A 113 25.11 -28.62 -4.07
N PRO A 114 26.11 -28.68 -4.97
CA PRO A 114 26.52 -29.96 -5.53
C PRO A 114 26.96 -30.86 -4.38
N GLY A 115 26.49 -32.11 -4.41
CA GLY A 115 26.60 -33.07 -3.33
C GLY A 115 28.01 -33.24 -2.76
N ARG A 116 28.04 -33.58 -1.47
CA ARG A 116 29.14 -34.30 -0.84
C ARG A 116 28.61 -35.59 -0.26
#